data_AF-A0A821PYJ0-F1
#
_entry.id   AF-A0A821PYJ0-F1
#
_cell.length_a   1.000
_cell.length_b   1.000
_cell.length_c   1.000
_cell.angle_alpha   90.00
_cell.angle_beta   90.00
_cell.angle_gamma   90.00
#
_symmetry.space_group_name_H-M   'P 1'
#
loop_
_entity.id
_entity.type
_entity.pdbx_description
1 polymer ?
#
loop_
_entity_poly.entity_id
_entity_poly.type
_entity_poly.pdbx_seq_one_letter_code
_entity_poly.pdbx_strand_id
1 'polypeptide(L)' 'TWSSMHNIINEFRKNVLGLAPLHMRQAVRLMIDERVPHTYCWSPSLVPKPADWPSHIDISGFFF' A
#
# COMPACT_ATOMS: atom_id res chain seq x y z
N THR A 1 1.36 11.02 9.03
CA THR A 1 0.21 10.19 8.59
C THR A 1 -0.06 10.46 7.11
N TRP A 2 -0.72 9.54 6.40
CA TRP A 2 -1.06 9.70 4.96
C TRP A 2 -1.69 11.06 4.65
N SER A 3 -2.55 11.55 5.54
CA SER A 3 -3.22 12.85 5.50
C SER A 3 -2.26 14.02 5.26
N SER A 4 -1.11 14.03 5.92
CA SER A 4 -0.14 15.13 5.87
C SER A 4 0.63 15.16 4.54
N MET A 5 0.73 14.03 3.84
CA MET A 5 1.47 13.90 2.57
C MET A 5 0.58 14.12 1.34
N HIS A 6 -0.72 14.30 1.53
CA HIS A 6 -1.72 14.36 0.46
C HIS A 6 -1.38 15.39 -0.63
N ASN A 7 -1.00 16.61 -0.23
CA ASN A 7 -0.69 17.68 -1.18
C ASN A 7 0.56 17.35 -2.00
N ILE A 8 1.64 16.93 -1.34
CA ILE A 8 2.91 16.57 -1.98
C ILE A 8 2.70 15.45 -3.01
N ILE A 9 1.94 14.41 -2.63
CA ILE A 9 1.62 13.30 -3.52
C ILE A 9 0.80 13.76 -4.73
N ASN A 10 -0.22 14.60 -4.52
CA ASN A 10 -1.07 15.09 -5.61
C ASN A 10 -0.37 16.08 -6.54
N GLU A 11 0.56 16.90 -6.03
CA GLU A 11 1.43 17.72 -6.88
C GLU A 11 2.34 16.86 -7.76
N PHE A 12 3.00 15.85 -7.18
CA PHE A 12 3.82 14.92 -7.95
C PHE A 12 3.01 14.18 -9.03
N ARG A 13 1.81 13.68 -8.66
CA ARG A 13 0.92 13.00 -9.60
C ARG A 13 0.54 13.88 -10.79
N LYS A 14 0.15 15.13 -10.55
CA LYS A 14 -0.26 16.04 -11.63
C LYS A 14 0.92 16.53 -12.46
N ASN A 15 1.95 17.04 -11.81
CA ASN A 15 2.98 17.84 -12.47
C ASN A 15 4.12 16.99 -13.05
N VAL A 16 4.34 15.78 -12.50
CA VAL A 16 5.40 14.88 -12.97
C VAL A 16 4.83 13.69 -13.73
N LEU A 17 3.77 13.06 -13.21
CA LEU A 17 3.22 11.83 -13.79
C LEU A 17 2.05 12.06 -14.74
N GLY A 18 1.46 13.26 -14.79
CA GLY A 18 0.25 13.55 -15.59
C GLY A 18 -1.01 12.79 -15.14
N LEU A 19 -1.04 12.32 -13.89
CA LEU A 19 -2.14 11.56 -13.32
C LEU A 19 -3.15 12.45 -12.58
N ALA A 20 -4.41 12.01 -12.55
CA ALA A 20 -5.45 12.65 -11.76
C ALA A 20 -5.10 12.65 -10.25
N PRO A 21 -5.49 13.71 -9.51
CA PRO A 21 -5.32 13.73 -8.06
C PRO A 21 -6.13 12.61 -7.41
N LEU A 22 -5.63 12.08 -6.31
CA LEU A 22 -6.34 11.14 -5.47
C LEU A 22 -7.17 11.91 -4.44
N HIS A 23 -8.39 11.45 -4.19
CA HIS A 23 -9.12 11.84 -2.98
C HIS A 23 -8.60 11.07 -1.77
N MET A 24 -8.64 11.67 -0.59
CA MET A 24 -8.07 11.08 0.62
C MET A 24 -8.64 9.69 0.96
N ARG A 25 -9.93 9.44 0.69
CA ARG A 25 -10.54 8.11 0.87
C ARG A 25 -10.03 7.07 -0.12
N GLN A 26 -9.85 7.44 -1.40
CA GLN A 26 -9.29 6.54 -2.42
C GLN A 26 -7.86 6.17 -2.07
N ALA A 27 -7.12 7.16 -1.56
CA ALA A 27 -5.72 7.05 -1.29
C ALA A 27 -5.38 6.02 -0.18
N VAL A 28 -6.26 5.87 0.82
CA VAL A 28 -6.13 4.82 1.85
C VAL A 28 -6.37 3.42 1.29
N ARG A 29 -7.26 3.30 0.29
CA ARG A 29 -7.68 2.02 -0.27
C ARG A 29 -6.87 1.59 -1.50
N LEU A 30 -6.07 2.51 -2.06
CA LEU A 30 -5.37 2.32 -3.33
C LEU A 30 -4.54 1.04 -3.40
N MET A 31 -3.84 0.68 -2.31
CA MET A 31 -3.06 -0.57 -2.22
C MET A 31 -3.92 -1.81 -2.45
N ILE A 32 -5.15 -1.79 -1.93
CA ILE A 32 -6.13 -2.88 -2.02
C ILE A 32 -6.80 -2.87 -3.39
N ASP A 33 -7.31 -1.72 -3.81
CA ASP A 33 -8.09 -1.57 -5.05
C ASP A 33 -7.23 -1.89 -6.29
N GLU A 34 -5.97 -1.47 -6.30
CA GLU A 34 -5.03 -1.70 -7.40
C GLU A 34 -4.19 -2.98 -7.23
N ARG A 35 -4.47 -3.79 -6.20
CA ARG A 35 -3.77 -5.06 -5.91
C ARG A 35 -2.25 -4.91 -5.92
N VAL A 36 -1.75 -3.81 -5.34
CA VAL A 36 -0.31 -3.50 -5.33
C VAL A 36 0.43 -4.61 -4.58
N PRO A 37 1.35 -5.34 -5.23
CA PRO A 37 2.07 -6.41 -4.56
C PRO A 37 2.89 -5.88 -3.39
N HIS A 38 2.74 -6.50 -2.21
CA HIS A 38 3.50 -6.10 -1.01
C HIS A 38 3.70 -7.27 -0.05
N THR A 39 4.73 -7.15 0.78
CA THR A 39 5.11 -8.17 1.76
C THR A 39 5.04 -7.59 3.16
N TYR A 40 4.27 -8.22 4.03
CA TYR A 40 4.30 -7.91 5.44
C TYR A 40 5.47 -8.61 6.13
N CYS A 41 6.01 -7.97 7.17
CA CYS A 41 7.26 -8.39 7.80
C CYS A 41 7.00 -8.77 9.25
N TRP A 42 6.74 -10.04 9.46
CA TRP A 42 6.60 -10.64 10.78
C TRP A 42 6.91 -12.14 10.68
N SER A 43 7.31 -12.75 11.79
CA SER A 43 7.56 -14.19 11.81
C SER A 43 6.30 -15.00 11.47
N PRO A 44 6.25 -15.77 10.36
CA PRO A 44 5.09 -16.60 10.03
C PRO A 44 4.78 -17.65 11.11
N SER A 45 5.78 -18.01 11.92
CA SER A 45 5.62 -18.91 13.07
C SER A 45 4.84 -18.26 14.23
N LEU A 46 4.79 -16.92 14.30
CA LEU A 46 4.00 -16.19 15.29
C LEU A 46 2.54 -16.08 14.85
N VAL A 47 2.33 -15.65 13.60
CA VAL A 47 1.01 -15.55 12.97
C VAL A 47 1.13 -16.04 11.52
N PRO A 48 0.47 -17.15 11.14
CA PRO A 48 0.50 -17.63 9.77
C PRO A 48 -0.27 -16.68 8.83
N LYS A 49 0.00 -16.78 7.52
CA LYS A 49 -0.78 -16.06 6.50
C LYS A 49 -2.27 -16.43 6.62
N PRO A 50 -3.19 -15.45 6.74
CA PRO A 50 -4.61 -15.75 6.64
C PRO A 50 -4.95 -16.37 5.28
N ALA A 51 -5.78 -17.41 5.28
CA ALA A 51 -6.08 -18.19 4.07
C ALA A 51 -6.87 -17.41 3.02
N ASP A 52 -7.58 -16.36 3.44
CA ASP A 52 -8.39 -15.48 2.60
C ASP A 52 -7.57 -14.33 1.97
N TRP A 53 -6.28 -14.24 2.28
CA TRP A 53 -5.44 -13.20 1.70
C TRP A 53 -5.14 -13.42 0.22
N PRO A 54 -5.26 -12.37 -0.62
CA PRO A 54 -4.93 -12.45 -2.04
C PRO A 54 -3.48 -12.90 -2.30
N SER A 55 -3.25 -13.42 -3.51
CA SER A 55 -1.94 -13.92 -3.95
C SER A 55 -0.87 -12.83 -4.12
N HIS A 56 -1.25 -11.55 -4.20
CA HIS A 56 -0.31 -10.43 -4.31
C HIS A 56 0.22 -9.95 -2.95
N ILE A 57 -0.24 -10.54 -1.85
CA ILE A 57 0.19 -10.21 -0.50
C ILE A 57 1.02 -11.36 0.04
N ASP A 58 2.27 -11.09 0.40
CA ASP A 58 3.16 -12.08 1.00
C ASP A 58 3.48 -11.75 2.46
N ILE A 59 4.05 -12.72 3.16
CA ILE A 59 4.62 -12.53 4.49
C ILE A 59 6.05 -13.04 4.45
N SER A 60 6.98 -12.18 4.87
CA SER A 60 8.36 -12.51 5.16
C SER A 60 8.60 -12.38 6.66
N GLY A 61 9.71 -12.93 7.13
CA GLY A 61 10.20 -12.71 8.50
C GLY A 61 10.62 -11.26 8.74
N PHE A 62 11.82 -11.05 9.28
CA PHE A 62 12.34 -9.71 9.54
C PHE A 62 13.34 -9.31 8.48
N PHE A 63 13.38 -8.02 8.14
CA PHE A 63 14.48 -7.43 7.38
C PHE A 63 15.56 -6.97 8.36
N PHE A 64 16.81 -7.27 8.05
CA PHE A 64 18.00 -6.82 8.78
C PHE A 64 19.00 -6.22 7.79
#